data_AF-A0A034VRL3-F1
#
_entry.id   AF-A0A034VRL3-F1
#
_cell.length_a   1.000
_cell.length_b   1.000
_cell.length_c   1.000
_cell.angle_alpha   90.00
_cell.angle_beta   90.00
_cell.angle_gamma   90.00
#
_symmetry.space_group_name_H-M   'P 1'
#
loop_
_entity.id
_entity.type
_entity.pdbx_description
1 polymer ?
#
loop_
_entity_poly.entity_id
_entity_poly.type
_entity_poly.pdbx_seq_one_letter_code
_entity_poly.pdbx_strand_id
1 'polypeptide(L)'
;MLRIPGMPFLPGTTFRDLSRTNFPKPQSLMNFQGISMLNDRQPPAMVDVGGMCIDINCPPTATPSLYPPKTGPRLPPWIAYDKKVLGFDAFFKETLHEVYNAPYQVRKVKIMYYLEDGTMQITEPKVDNSGIPQGCLVHRQRIPKPPPCQNEFISILDLNVDTSIQIFDRIYHITNCDLFTRHFLNRSGIAVPDPVDMPVDPTTEMRKRSARKIHNQPPKKHSFAQFLAFDRKVLKFHGYWDDRSIGKC
;
A
#
# COMPACT_ATOMS: atom_id res chain seq x y z
N MET A 1 16.95 37.09 -26.36
CA MET A 1 16.56 37.96 -25.23
C MET A 1 16.65 37.11 -23.99
N LEU A 2 17.40 37.57 -23.00
CA LEU A 2 17.51 36.88 -21.71
C LEU A 2 16.31 37.28 -20.87
N ARG A 3 15.61 36.27 -20.35
CA ARG A 3 14.44 36.43 -19.50
C ARG A 3 14.86 36.17 -18.07
N ILE A 4 14.44 37.03 -17.14
CA ILE A 4 14.51 36.72 -15.72
C ILE A 4 13.30 35.83 -15.38
N PRO A 5 13.50 34.59 -14.91
CA PRO A 5 12.40 33.71 -14.52
C PRO A 5 11.55 34.37 -13.43
N GLY A 6 10.22 34.32 -13.58
CA GLY A 6 9.28 34.86 -12.59
C GLY A 6 8.98 36.36 -12.68
N MET A 7 9.61 37.12 -13.59
CA MET A 7 9.32 38.55 -13.77
C MET A 7 8.26 38.79 -14.87
N PRO A 8 7.28 39.69 -14.67
CA PRO A 8 6.26 40.02 -15.67
C PRO A 8 6.85 40.77 -16.87
N PHE A 9 6.21 40.65 -18.04
CA PHE A 9 6.66 41.27 -19.30
C PHE A 9 6.31 42.76 -19.38
N LEU A 10 6.97 43.56 -18.54
CA LEU A 10 6.86 45.01 -18.57
C LEU A 10 8.02 45.63 -19.37
N PRO A 11 7.79 46.74 -20.09
CA PRO A 11 8.89 47.50 -20.70
C PRO A 11 9.97 47.80 -19.65
N GLY A 12 11.23 47.45 -19.95
CA GLY A 12 12.36 47.61 -19.02
C GLY A 12 12.77 46.35 -18.24
N THR A 13 11.98 45.27 -18.28
CA THR A 13 12.29 43.98 -17.63
C THR A 13 12.91 42.93 -18.57
N THR A 14 13.21 43.33 -19.81
CA THR A 14 13.79 42.45 -20.82
C THR A 14 15.23 42.84 -21.12
N PHE A 15 16.14 41.87 -21.08
CA PHE A 15 17.56 42.10 -21.33
C PHE A 15 17.94 41.54 -22.71
N ARG A 16 18.64 42.35 -23.50
CA ARG A 16 19.24 41.90 -24.76
C ARG A 16 20.57 41.23 -24.45
N ASP A 17 20.76 40.05 -25.00
CA ASP A 17 22.03 39.34 -24.89
C ASP A 17 23.02 39.94 -25.89
N LEU A 18 24.04 40.62 -25.39
CA LEU A 18 25.07 41.28 -26.20
C LEU A 18 26.09 40.29 -26.78
N SER A 19 26.15 39.07 -26.25
CA SER A 19 27.10 38.04 -26.71
C SER A 19 26.67 37.38 -28.02
N ARG A 20 25.38 37.46 -28.38
CA ARG A 20 24.81 36.84 -29.58
C ARG A 20 24.97 37.77 -30.79
N THR A 21 25.92 37.45 -31.66
CA THR A 21 26.22 38.21 -32.87
C THR A 21 25.53 37.66 -34.13
N ASN A 22 25.14 36.38 -34.12
CA ASN A 22 24.50 35.71 -35.26
C ASN A 22 23.01 35.41 -35.01
N PHE A 23 22.18 35.79 -35.98
CA PHE A 23 20.72 35.62 -35.98
C PHE A 23 20.24 34.88 -37.24
N PRO A 24 20.48 33.55 -37.34
CA PRO A 24 20.01 32.78 -38.48
C PRO A 24 18.47 32.77 -38.52
N LYS A 25 17.91 32.98 -39.72
CA LYS A 25 16.46 32.89 -39.94
C LYS A 25 16.11 31.45 -40.35
N PRO A 26 15.30 30.71 -39.58
CA PRO A 26 14.85 29.39 -39.99
C PRO A 26 13.94 29.51 -41.21
N GLN A 27 14.13 28.62 -42.19
CA GLN A 27 13.24 28.52 -43.35
C GLN A 27 11.99 27.72 -42.97
N SER A 28 11.09 28.37 -42.22
CA SER A 28 9.81 27.78 -41.79
C SER A 28 8.73 27.80 -42.88
N LEU A 29 8.91 28.60 -43.93
CA LEU A 29 8.03 28.68 -45.09
C LEU A 29 8.75 28.07 -46.30
N MET A 30 8.11 27.12 -46.96
CA MET A 30 8.62 26.46 -48.16
C MET A 30 7.58 26.51 -49.27
N ASN A 31 8.04 26.64 -50.51
CA ASN A 31 7.21 26.43 -51.68
C ASN A 31 7.72 25.18 -52.40
N PHE A 32 6.89 24.14 -52.47
CA PHE A 32 7.22 22.88 -53.14
C PHE A 32 6.26 22.68 -54.30
N GLN A 33 6.80 22.65 -55.53
CA GLN A 33 6.02 22.47 -56.76
C GLN A 33 4.83 23.45 -56.91
N GLY A 34 4.98 24.69 -56.43
CA GLY A 34 3.95 25.72 -56.53
C GLY A 34 2.97 25.78 -55.35
N ILE A 35 3.11 24.88 -54.36
CA ILE A 35 2.30 24.85 -53.15
C ILE A 35 3.11 25.44 -51.99
N SER A 36 2.62 26.56 -51.44
CA SER A 36 3.16 27.17 -50.22
C SER A 36 2.75 26.34 -49.01
N MET A 37 3.74 25.82 -48.28
CA MET A 37 3.53 24.99 -47.10
C MET A 37 4.51 25.36 -45.97
N LEU A 38 4.11 25.07 -44.74
CA LEU A 38 4.99 25.19 -43.58
C LEU A 38 6.00 24.04 -43.60
N ASN A 39 7.26 24.37 -43.33
CA ASN A 39 8.33 23.41 -43.22
C ASN A 39 8.30 22.83 -41.81
N ASP A 40 7.75 21.63 -41.64
CA ASP A 40 7.65 20.91 -40.35
C ASP A 40 9.00 20.34 -39.87
N ARG A 41 10.09 20.68 -40.56
CA ARG A 41 11.43 20.28 -40.18
C ARG A 41 11.77 20.92 -38.83
N GLN A 42 11.60 20.14 -37.76
CA GLN A 42 11.95 20.56 -36.42
C GLN A 42 13.40 21.04 -36.43
N PRO A 43 13.70 22.28 -35.99
CA PRO A 43 15.08 22.68 -35.82
C PRO A 43 15.76 21.68 -34.88
N PRO A 44 17.04 21.35 -35.09
CA PRO A 44 17.78 20.57 -34.11
C PRO A 44 17.65 21.29 -32.77
N ALA A 45 17.14 20.57 -31.76
CA ALA A 45 16.92 21.14 -30.45
C ALA A 45 18.20 21.83 -29.97
N MET A 46 18.07 23.04 -29.40
CA MET A 46 19.24 23.79 -28.95
C MET A 46 19.97 22.97 -27.90
N VAL A 47 21.19 22.55 -28.18
CA VAL A 47 22.02 21.76 -27.28
C VAL A 47 22.88 22.67 -26.41
N ASP A 48 22.89 22.44 -25.11
CA ASP A 48 23.83 23.09 -24.19
C ASP A 48 25.28 22.65 -24.49
N VAL A 49 26.28 23.29 -23.87
CA VAL A 49 27.72 22.97 -24.08
C VAL A 49 28.06 21.49 -23.80
N GLY A 50 27.20 20.78 -23.06
CA GLY A 50 27.27 19.32 -22.83
C GLY A 50 26.44 18.43 -23.76
N GLY A 51 25.89 18.95 -24.87
CA GLY A 51 25.13 18.17 -25.85
C GLY A 51 23.67 17.88 -25.51
N MET A 52 23.06 18.62 -24.57
CA MET A 52 21.69 18.39 -24.07
C MET A 52 20.67 19.36 -24.65
N CYS A 53 19.58 18.84 -25.21
CA CYS A 53 18.47 19.60 -25.79
C CYS A 53 17.72 20.47 -24.76
N ILE A 54 17.53 21.76 -25.05
CA ILE A 54 16.85 22.75 -24.21
C ILE A 54 15.57 23.22 -24.91
N ASP A 55 14.40 23.06 -24.27
CA ASP A 55 13.15 23.69 -24.70
C ASP A 55 12.98 25.05 -24.00
N ILE A 56 13.02 26.12 -24.78
CA ILE A 56 12.99 27.52 -24.32
C ILE A 56 11.60 27.92 -23.81
N ASN A 57 10.55 27.18 -24.18
CA ASN A 57 9.18 27.51 -23.79
C ASN A 57 8.79 26.99 -22.40
N CYS A 58 9.61 26.14 -21.78
CA CYS A 58 9.39 25.70 -20.40
C CYS A 58 10.06 26.69 -19.43
N PRO A 59 9.32 27.27 -18.46
CA PRO A 59 9.96 28.03 -17.40
C PRO A 59 10.92 27.13 -16.61
N PRO A 60 12.13 27.61 -16.26
CA PRO A 60 13.02 26.87 -15.40
C PRO A 60 12.40 26.85 -14.00
N THR A 61 11.75 25.75 -13.65
CA THR A 61 11.33 25.50 -12.26
C THR A 61 12.59 25.36 -11.43
N ALA A 62 12.98 26.45 -10.75
CA ALA A 62 14.08 26.53 -9.82
C ALA A 62 13.71 25.90 -8.46
N THR A 63 13.19 24.67 -8.47
CA THR A 63 13.20 23.82 -7.27
C THR A 63 14.40 22.88 -7.41
N PRO A 64 15.23 22.69 -6.36
CA PRO A 64 16.19 21.60 -6.33
C PRO A 64 15.40 20.32 -6.05
N SER A 65 14.53 19.94 -6.96
CA SER A 65 13.84 18.67 -6.87
C SER A 65 14.81 17.64 -7.42
N LEU A 66 15.44 16.89 -6.50
CA LEU A 66 16.22 15.68 -6.78
C LEU A 66 15.41 14.67 -7.63
N TYR A 67 14.10 14.91 -7.82
CA TYR A 67 13.16 14.20 -8.67
C TYR A 67 12.15 15.16 -9.33
N PRO A 68 11.61 14.84 -10.53
CA PRO A 68 11.86 13.61 -11.26
C PRO A 68 13.13 13.71 -12.11
N PRO A 69 13.74 12.58 -12.50
CA PRO A 69 14.87 12.58 -13.42
C PRO A 69 14.49 13.31 -14.71
N LYS A 70 15.44 13.99 -15.34
CA LYS A 70 15.33 14.50 -16.72
C LYS A 70 15.05 13.39 -17.76
N THR A 71 15.00 12.13 -17.31
CA THR A 71 14.71 10.91 -18.03
C THR A 71 13.42 10.27 -17.50
N GLY A 72 12.28 10.83 -17.91
CA GLY A 72 11.05 10.05 -17.96
C GLY A 72 11.17 8.94 -19.03
N PRO A 73 10.32 7.90 -18.99
CA PRO A 73 10.26 6.96 -20.09
C PRO A 73 10.05 7.73 -21.41
N ARG A 74 10.74 7.31 -22.48
CA ARG A 74 10.60 7.89 -23.82
C ARG A 74 9.15 7.81 -24.36
N LEU A 75 8.33 7.00 -23.71
CA LEU A 75 6.93 6.71 -23.97
C LEU A 75 6.06 7.24 -22.82
N PRO A 76 4.81 7.63 -23.09
CA PRO A 76 3.90 8.11 -22.06
C PRO A 76 3.62 7.03 -20.98
N PRO A 77 3.30 7.42 -19.73
CA PRO A 77 3.19 6.51 -18.58
C PRO A 77 2.26 5.31 -18.77
N TRP A 78 1.07 5.54 -19.34
CA TRP A 78 0.09 4.51 -19.67
C TRP A 78 0.58 3.40 -20.62
N ILE A 79 1.65 3.65 -21.39
CA ILE A 79 2.27 2.68 -22.29
C ILE A 79 3.53 2.10 -21.63
N ALA A 80 4.33 2.96 -20.99
CA ALA A 80 5.57 2.55 -20.34
C ALA A 80 5.36 1.60 -19.15
N TYR A 81 4.24 1.79 -18.44
CA TYR A 81 3.91 1.07 -17.22
C TYR A 81 2.62 0.23 -17.31
N ASP A 82 2.15 -0.06 -18.53
CA ASP A 82 1.01 -0.95 -18.76
C ASP A 82 1.14 -2.24 -17.94
N LYS A 83 0.09 -2.57 -17.19
CA LYS A 83 -0.02 -3.77 -16.32
C LYS A 83 1.03 -3.88 -15.20
N LYS A 84 1.82 -2.83 -14.94
CA LYS A 84 2.76 -2.83 -13.81
C LYS A 84 2.07 -2.27 -12.57
N VAL A 85 1.95 -3.11 -11.55
CA VAL A 85 1.27 -2.80 -10.29
C VAL A 85 2.21 -3.06 -9.13
N LEU A 86 2.33 -2.10 -8.22
CA LEU A 86 3.04 -2.28 -6.97
C LEU A 86 2.07 -2.84 -5.93
N GLY A 87 2.40 -4.02 -5.41
CA GLY A 87 1.66 -4.68 -4.33
C GLY A 87 2.35 -4.50 -2.98
N PHE A 88 1.56 -4.12 -1.97
CA PHE A 88 1.98 -4.00 -0.58
C PHE A 88 1.02 -4.76 0.34
N ASP A 89 1.57 -5.48 1.30
CA ASP A 89 0.81 -6.12 2.36
C ASP A 89 0.76 -5.18 3.56
N ALA A 90 -0.45 -4.90 4.03
CA ALA A 90 -0.69 -3.97 5.13
C ALA A 90 -1.77 -4.52 6.08
N PHE A 91 -1.92 -3.86 7.22
CA PHE A 91 -3.06 -4.10 8.10
C PHE A 91 -3.57 -2.77 8.66
N PHE A 92 -4.81 -2.78 9.14
CA PHE A 92 -5.34 -1.72 9.99
C PHE A 92 -6.00 -2.34 11.23
N LYS A 93 -6.08 -1.55 12.31
CA LYS A 93 -6.75 -1.94 13.55
C LYS A 93 -8.16 -1.36 13.57
N GLU A 94 -9.15 -2.22 13.74
CA GLU A 94 -10.54 -1.85 13.91
C GLU A 94 -10.91 -1.97 15.39
N THR A 95 -11.41 -0.90 16.00
CA THR A 95 -11.81 -0.90 17.42
C THR A 95 -13.14 -1.64 17.59
N LEU A 96 -13.17 -2.63 18.47
CA LEU A 96 -14.36 -3.40 18.80
C LEU A 96 -14.94 -2.90 20.13
N HIS A 97 -16.19 -2.44 20.10
CA HIS A 97 -16.87 -1.94 21.32
C HIS A 97 -17.63 -3.05 22.07
N GLU A 98 -18.08 -4.09 21.36
CA GLU A 98 -18.99 -5.10 21.90
C GLU A 98 -18.26 -6.28 22.58
N VAL A 99 -16.98 -6.50 22.29
CA VAL A 99 -16.23 -7.68 22.75
C VAL A 99 -15.30 -7.31 23.91
N TYR A 100 -15.72 -7.64 25.14
CA TYR A 100 -14.96 -7.31 26.36
C TYR A 100 -13.51 -7.83 26.37
N ASN A 101 -13.28 -9.02 25.80
CA ASN A 101 -11.96 -9.68 25.82
C ASN A 101 -11.06 -9.32 24.63
N ALA A 102 -11.53 -8.52 23.67
CA ALA A 102 -10.78 -8.16 22.47
C ALA A 102 -11.14 -6.71 22.06
N PRO A 103 -10.39 -5.70 22.55
CA PRO A 103 -10.72 -4.29 22.32
C PRO A 103 -10.51 -3.84 20.86
N TYR A 104 -9.75 -4.60 20.08
CA TYR A 104 -9.53 -4.35 18.67
C TYR A 104 -9.38 -5.65 17.89
N GLN A 105 -9.65 -5.56 16.59
CA GLN A 105 -9.40 -6.60 15.60
C GLN A 105 -8.40 -6.10 14.56
N VAL A 106 -7.44 -6.94 14.19
CA VAL A 106 -6.48 -6.63 13.12
C VAL A 106 -7.02 -7.17 11.80
N ARG A 107 -7.22 -6.29 10.82
CA ARG A 107 -7.67 -6.68 9.46
C ARG A 107 -6.52 -6.52 8.48
N LYS A 108 -6.18 -7.63 7.83
CA LYS A 108 -5.12 -7.70 6.81
C LYS A 108 -5.66 -7.21 5.48
N VAL A 109 -4.87 -6.46 4.74
CA VAL A 109 -5.25 -5.90 3.45
C VAL A 109 -4.06 -5.92 2.48
N LYS A 110 -4.37 -5.94 1.19
CA LYS A 110 -3.41 -5.74 0.12
C LYS A 110 -3.70 -4.41 -0.57
N ILE A 111 -2.69 -3.54 -0.58
CA ILE A 111 -2.71 -2.25 -1.26
C ILE A 111 -2.05 -2.43 -2.62
N MET A 112 -2.76 -2.05 -3.68
CA MET A 112 -2.29 -2.12 -5.06
C MET A 112 -2.19 -0.70 -5.62
N TYR A 113 -1.02 -0.33 -6.12
CA TYR A 113 -0.75 0.95 -6.76
C TYR A 113 -0.45 0.74 -8.24
N TYR A 114 -1.26 1.35 -9.12
CA TYR A 114 -1.16 1.21 -10.57
C TYR A 114 -0.22 2.28 -11.12
N LEU A 115 0.90 1.87 -11.72
CA LEU A 115 1.92 2.79 -12.22
C LEU A 115 1.52 3.54 -13.49
N GLU A 116 0.53 3.03 -14.23
CA GLU A 116 0.05 3.61 -15.49
C GLU A 116 -0.67 4.95 -15.30
N ASP A 117 -1.42 5.10 -14.22
CA ASP A 117 -2.30 6.24 -13.95
C ASP A 117 -2.19 6.81 -12.52
N GLY A 118 -1.40 6.18 -11.65
CA GLY A 118 -1.23 6.58 -10.26
C GLY A 118 -2.49 6.35 -9.40
N THR A 119 -3.36 5.41 -9.79
CA THR A 119 -4.52 5.01 -8.99
C THR A 119 -4.14 3.95 -7.95
N MET A 120 -4.99 3.81 -6.94
CA MET A 120 -4.83 2.86 -5.86
C MET A 120 -6.11 2.05 -5.65
N GLN A 121 -5.93 0.79 -5.25
CA GLN A 121 -7.01 -0.10 -4.85
C GLN A 121 -6.60 -0.81 -3.55
N ILE A 122 -7.56 -0.97 -2.63
CA ILE A 122 -7.33 -1.68 -1.36
C ILE A 122 -8.30 -2.85 -1.30
N THR A 123 -7.76 -4.06 -1.14
CA THR A 123 -8.53 -5.30 -1.08
C THR A 123 -8.17 -6.09 0.16
N GLU A 124 -9.17 -6.56 0.88
CA GLU A 124 -9.01 -7.51 1.96
C GLU A 124 -9.08 -8.94 1.41
N PRO A 125 -8.06 -9.78 1.66
CA PRO A 125 -8.11 -11.19 1.28
C PRO A 125 -9.23 -11.91 2.02
N LYS A 126 -9.92 -12.80 1.32
CA LYS A 126 -10.98 -13.63 1.91
C LYS A 126 -10.36 -14.64 2.88
N VAL A 127 -10.92 -14.71 4.08
CA VAL A 127 -10.52 -15.62 5.16
C VAL A 127 -11.75 -16.42 5.57
N ASP A 128 -11.62 -17.74 5.54
CA ASP A 128 -12.71 -18.64 5.93
C ASP A 128 -13.12 -18.44 7.39
N ASN A 129 -14.42 -18.54 7.66
CA ASN A 129 -15.01 -18.36 8.99
C ASN A 129 -14.69 -17.01 9.64
N SER A 130 -14.40 -15.97 8.85
CA SER A 130 -14.15 -14.61 9.37
C SER A 130 -15.41 -13.96 9.95
N GLY A 131 -16.58 -14.28 9.40
CA GLY A 131 -17.87 -13.73 9.83
C GLY A 131 -18.09 -12.26 9.44
N ILE A 132 -17.21 -11.70 8.60
CA ILE A 132 -17.25 -10.29 8.16
C ILE A 132 -17.30 -10.21 6.62
N PRO A 133 -17.94 -9.17 6.05
CA PRO A 133 -17.86 -8.92 4.61
C PRO A 133 -16.42 -8.55 4.23
N GLN A 134 -15.85 -9.32 3.31
CA GLN A 134 -14.47 -9.19 2.83
C GLN A 134 -14.45 -8.95 1.32
N GLY A 135 -13.37 -8.34 0.83
CA GLY A 135 -13.18 -8.05 -0.59
C GLY A 135 -12.63 -6.65 -0.83
N CYS A 136 -13.17 -5.94 -1.81
CA CYS A 136 -12.71 -4.60 -2.16
C CYS A 136 -13.15 -3.58 -1.11
N LEU A 137 -12.20 -2.99 -0.38
CA LEU A 137 -12.46 -1.93 0.60
C LEU A 137 -12.47 -0.56 -0.09
N VAL A 138 -11.53 -0.35 -1.01
CA VAL A 138 -11.40 0.89 -1.79
C VAL A 138 -11.28 0.50 -3.25
N HIS A 139 -12.25 0.94 -4.06
CA HIS A 139 -12.23 0.76 -5.50
C HIS A 139 -11.08 1.55 -6.13
N ARG A 140 -10.64 1.09 -7.30
CA ARG A 140 -9.53 1.71 -8.04
C ARG A 140 -9.82 3.17 -8.34
N GLN A 141 -9.09 4.08 -7.70
CA GLN A 141 -9.20 5.52 -7.90
C GLN A 141 -7.94 6.24 -7.42
N ARG A 142 -7.77 7.52 -7.78
CA ARG A 142 -6.71 8.36 -7.19
C ARG A 142 -7.14 8.80 -5.81
N ILE A 143 -6.29 8.57 -4.81
CA ILE A 143 -6.60 8.85 -3.41
C ILE A 143 -5.92 10.17 -3.01
N PRO A 144 -6.68 11.20 -2.56
CA PRO A 144 -6.10 12.44 -2.07
C PRO A 144 -5.38 12.22 -0.75
N LYS A 145 -4.32 13.00 -0.49
CA LYS A 145 -3.62 12.99 0.79
C LYS A 145 -4.51 13.58 1.90
N PRO A 146 -4.29 13.17 3.16
CA PRO A 146 -4.98 13.78 4.29
C PRO A 146 -4.64 15.28 4.42
N PRO A 147 -5.47 16.08 5.11
CA PRO A 147 -5.16 17.47 5.42
C PRO A 147 -3.78 17.59 6.11
N PRO A 148 -2.97 18.62 5.78
CA PRO A 148 -3.31 19.84 5.01
C PRO A 148 -3.15 19.72 3.48
N CYS A 149 -2.62 18.61 2.96
CA CYS A 149 -2.22 18.47 1.56
C CYS A 149 -3.33 17.90 0.65
N GLN A 150 -4.59 18.28 0.84
CA GLN A 150 -5.75 17.69 0.12
C GLN A 150 -5.70 17.87 -1.40
N ASN A 151 -4.94 18.86 -1.90
CA ASN A 151 -4.77 19.11 -3.33
C ASN A 151 -3.80 18.12 -4.00
N GLU A 152 -3.08 17.31 -3.22
CA GLU A 152 -2.14 16.32 -3.72
C GLU A 152 -2.71 14.91 -3.59
N PHE A 153 -2.30 14.03 -4.51
CA PHE A 153 -2.62 12.62 -4.47
C PHE A 153 -1.48 11.82 -3.85
N ILE A 154 -1.82 10.69 -3.24
CA ILE A 154 -0.83 9.74 -2.74
C ILE A 154 0.04 9.26 -3.90
N SER A 155 1.35 9.34 -3.71
CA SER A 155 2.36 8.96 -4.67
C SER A 155 3.10 7.70 -4.23
N ILE A 156 3.92 7.15 -5.12
CA ILE A 156 4.77 5.99 -4.83
C ILE A 156 5.73 6.29 -3.67
N LEU A 157 6.15 7.55 -3.52
CA LEU A 157 7.10 7.98 -2.49
C LEU A 157 6.50 7.94 -1.08
N ASP A 158 5.18 8.02 -0.98
CA ASP A 158 4.46 7.97 0.30
C ASP A 158 4.24 6.51 0.77
N LEU A 159 4.62 5.52 -0.05
CA LEU A 159 4.40 4.09 0.20
C LEU A 159 5.73 3.36 0.36
N ASN A 160 6.04 2.92 1.60
CA ASN A 160 7.18 2.05 1.87
C ASN A 160 6.85 1.05 3.00
N VAL A 161 7.67 0.01 3.14
CA VAL A 161 7.58 -0.94 4.26
C VAL A 161 7.85 -0.21 5.57
N ASP A 162 7.14 -0.60 6.65
CA ASP A 162 7.15 0.02 7.98
C ASP A 162 6.59 1.46 8.01
N THR A 163 5.90 1.88 6.95
CA THR A 163 5.27 3.20 6.87
C THR A 163 3.78 3.10 7.13
N SER A 164 3.24 4.07 7.88
CA SER A 164 1.81 4.19 8.16
C SER A 164 1.19 5.26 7.28
N ILE A 165 0.10 4.94 6.59
CA ILE A 165 -0.59 5.86 5.68
C ILE A 165 -2.08 5.97 6.05
N GLN A 166 -2.59 7.20 6.08
CA GLN A 166 -4.02 7.46 6.32
C GLN A 166 -4.76 7.56 4.99
N ILE A 167 -5.77 6.71 4.82
CA ILE A 167 -6.64 6.65 3.64
C ILE A 167 -8.09 6.58 4.13
N PHE A 168 -8.90 7.58 3.78
CA PHE A 168 -10.32 7.69 4.19
C PHE A 168 -10.53 7.43 5.70
N ASP A 169 -9.79 8.18 6.53
CA ASP A 169 -9.82 8.11 8.01
C ASP A 169 -9.47 6.73 8.61
N ARG A 170 -8.81 5.88 7.84
CA ARG A 170 -8.22 4.63 8.34
C ARG A 170 -6.72 4.69 8.18
N ILE A 171 -6.01 4.32 9.24
CA ILE A 171 -4.55 4.23 9.25
C ILE A 171 -4.16 2.81 8.89
N TYR A 172 -3.54 2.65 7.73
CA TYR A 172 -2.98 1.40 7.25
C TYR A 172 -1.49 1.39 7.54
N HIS A 173 -1.01 0.31 8.14
CA HIS A 173 0.42 0.10 8.39
C HIS A 173 0.95 -0.94 7.41
N ILE A 174 1.93 -0.55 6.59
CA ILE A 174 2.51 -1.40 5.55
C ILE A 174 3.58 -2.30 6.19
N THR A 175 3.38 -3.60 6.09
CA THR A 175 4.26 -4.61 6.70
C THR A 175 5.22 -5.25 5.72
N ASN A 176 4.81 -5.43 4.47
CA ASN A 176 5.61 -6.11 3.46
C ASN A 176 5.24 -5.61 2.06
N CYS A 177 6.02 -6.01 1.05
CA CYS A 177 5.74 -5.74 -0.36
C CYS A 177 6.10 -6.93 -1.24
N ASP A 178 5.47 -7.01 -2.41
CA ASP A 178 5.76 -8.04 -3.40
C ASP A 178 7.20 -7.92 -3.92
N LEU A 179 7.78 -9.04 -4.38
CA LEU A 179 9.16 -9.08 -4.90
C LEU A 179 9.37 -8.09 -6.06
N PHE A 180 8.39 -7.98 -6.96
CA PHE A 180 8.41 -7.00 -8.05
C PHE A 180 8.49 -5.57 -7.51
N THR A 181 7.65 -5.24 -6.52
CA THR A 181 7.60 -3.93 -5.87
C THR A 181 8.96 -3.58 -5.27
N ARG A 182 9.57 -4.52 -4.53
CA ARG A 182 10.89 -4.33 -3.92
C ARG A 182 11.96 -4.02 -4.98
N HIS A 183 12.01 -4.79 -6.06
CA HIS A 183 12.96 -4.54 -7.14
C HIS A 183 12.70 -3.22 -7.87
N PHE A 184 11.44 -2.87 -8.09
CA PHE A 184 11.07 -1.62 -8.74
C PHE A 184 11.49 -0.40 -7.90
N LEU A 185 11.16 -0.41 -6.60
CA LEU A 185 11.50 0.66 -5.66
C LEU A 185 13.03 0.83 -5.56
N ASN A 186 13.76 -0.27 -5.38
CA ASN A 186 15.23 -0.22 -5.32
C ASN A 186 15.84 0.34 -6.63
N ARG A 187 15.31 -0.02 -7.81
CA ARG A 187 15.77 0.56 -9.09
C ARG A 187 15.45 2.04 -9.23
N SER A 188 14.35 2.50 -8.64
CA SER A 188 13.99 3.92 -8.58
C SER A 188 14.78 4.72 -7.54
N GLY A 189 15.66 4.07 -6.76
CA GLY A 189 16.48 4.70 -5.73
C GLY A 189 15.82 4.74 -4.34
N ILE A 190 14.71 4.01 -4.14
CA ILE A 190 14.00 3.94 -2.87
C ILE A 190 14.41 2.63 -2.17
N ALA A 191 15.14 2.73 -1.07
CA ALA A 191 15.52 1.58 -0.27
C ALA A 191 14.29 1.05 0.49
N VAL A 192 14.01 -0.24 0.31
CA VAL A 192 12.89 -0.92 0.97
C VAL A 192 13.39 -1.66 2.21
N PRO A 193 12.92 -1.31 3.43
CA PRO A 193 13.23 -2.04 4.66
C PRO A 193 12.82 -3.51 4.62
N ASP A 194 13.36 -4.30 5.54
CA ASP A 194 12.96 -5.71 5.68
C ASP A 194 11.51 -5.86 6.18
N PRO A 195 10.84 -6.99 5.88
CA PRO A 195 9.45 -7.20 6.26
C PRO A 195 9.24 -7.12 7.78
N VAL A 196 8.17 -6.46 8.19
CA VAL A 196 7.78 -6.32 9.60
C VAL A 196 6.73 -7.36 9.94
N ASP A 197 6.85 -7.97 11.12
CA ASP A 197 5.87 -8.93 11.61
C ASP A 197 4.52 -8.27 11.87
N MET A 198 3.45 -8.91 11.38
CA MET A 198 2.08 -8.46 11.67
C MET A 198 1.75 -8.66 13.15
N PRO A 199 1.07 -7.70 13.80
CA PRO A 199 0.63 -7.86 15.17
C PRO A 199 -0.40 -8.98 15.28
N VAL A 200 -0.37 -9.68 16.41
CA VAL A 200 -1.31 -10.76 16.68
C VAL A 200 -2.68 -10.19 17.00
N ASP A 201 -3.72 -10.72 16.35
CA ASP A 201 -5.11 -10.35 16.59
C ASP A 201 -5.66 -11.03 17.85
N PRO A 202 -6.08 -10.27 18.89
CA PRO A 202 -6.66 -10.81 20.12
C PRO A 202 -7.88 -11.71 19.85
N THR A 203 -8.69 -11.36 18.86
CA THR A 203 -9.91 -12.11 18.51
C THR A 203 -9.55 -13.48 17.96
N THR A 204 -8.56 -13.54 17.07
CA THR A 204 -8.02 -14.78 16.52
C THR A 204 -7.38 -15.65 17.60
N GLU A 205 -6.65 -15.08 18.56
CA GLU A 205 -6.12 -15.86 19.69
C GLU A 205 -7.23 -16.49 20.51
N MET A 206 -8.29 -15.74 20.82
CA MET A 206 -9.42 -16.24 21.61
C MET A 206 -10.10 -17.43 20.92
N ARG A 207 -10.31 -17.35 19.60
CA ARG A 207 -10.86 -18.47 18.79
C ARG A 207 -9.93 -19.68 18.77
N LYS A 208 -8.62 -19.49 18.67
CA LYS A 208 -7.64 -20.60 18.74
C LYS A 208 -7.67 -21.28 20.10
N ARG A 209 -7.78 -20.51 21.20
CA ARG A 209 -7.86 -21.05 22.57
C ARG A 209 -9.13 -21.88 22.78
N SER A 210 -10.29 -21.43 22.29
CA SER A 210 -11.53 -22.20 22.39
C SER A 210 -11.47 -23.49 21.55
N ALA A 211 -10.91 -23.43 20.33
CA ALA A 211 -10.71 -24.62 19.50
C ALA A 211 -9.82 -25.68 20.17
N ARG A 212 -8.71 -25.26 20.82
CA ARG A 212 -7.82 -26.18 21.58
C ARG A 212 -8.53 -26.89 22.74
N LYS A 213 -9.47 -26.22 23.42
CA LYS A 213 -10.26 -26.85 24.50
C LYS A 213 -11.16 -27.98 24.00
N ILE A 214 -11.62 -27.92 22.75
CA ILE A 214 -12.44 -28.98 22.15
C ILE A 214 -11.58 -30.23 21.88
N HIS A 215 -10.34 -30.05 21.41
CA HIS A 215 -9.45 -31.16 21.09
C HIS A 215 -8.89 -31.88 22.33
N ASN A 216 -8.69 -31.17 23.43
CA ASN A 216 -8.15 -31.75 24.67
C ASN A 216 -9.23 -32.29 25.62
N GLN A 217 -10.42 -32.64 25.11
CA GLN A 217 -11.40 -33.30 25.96
C GLN A 217 -10.86 -34.65 26.41
N PRO A 218 -10.85 -34.94 27.73
CA PRO A 218 -10.46 -36.26 28.19
C PRO A 218 -11.35 -37.31 27.52
N PRO A 219 -10.83 -38.51 27.22
CA PRO A 219 -11.61 -39.55 26.57
C PRO A 219 -12.90 -39.77 27.37
N LYS A 220 -14.03 -39.79 26.67
CA LYS A 220 -15.34 -39.98 27.30
C LYS A 220 -15.30 -41.28 28.10
N LYS A 221 -15.51 -41.20 29.41
CA LYS A 221 -15.64 -42.39 30.26
C LYS A 221 -16.91 -43.13 29.82
N HIS A 222 -16.74 -44.25 29.13
CA HIS A 222 -17.86 -45.08 28.72
C HIS A 222 -18.37 -45.85 29.93
N SER A 223 -19.42 -45.33 30.58
CA SER A 223 -20.09 -45.99 31.72
C SER A 223 -20.48 -47.44 31.38
N PHE A 224 -20.89 -47.69 30.14
CA PHE A 224 -21.18 -49.04 29.65
C PHE A 224 -19.95 -49.94 29.56
N ALA A 225 -18.77 -49.41 29.24
CA ALA A 225 -17.53 -50.19 29.26
C ALA A 225 -17.14 -50.59 30.69
N GLN A 226 -17.35 -49.68 31.66
CA GLN A 226 -17.17 -50.01 33.08
C GLN A 226 -18.19 -51.06 33.54
N PHE A 227 -19.46 -50.93 33.12
CA PHE A 227 -20.50 -51.94 33.37
C PHE A 227 -20.10 -53.32 32.82
N LEU A 228 -19.67 -53.41 31.55
CA LEU A 228 -19.22 -54.68 30.96
C LEU A 228 -17.99 -55.26 31.67
N ALA A 229 -17.03 -54.43 32.08
CA ALA A 229 -15.81 -54.88 32.75
C ALA A 229 -16.05 -55.46 34.15
N PHE A 230 -17.07 -54.94 34.84
CA PHE A 230 -17.43 -55.34 36.20
C PHE A 230 -18.78 -56.06 36.29
N ASP A 231 -19.34 -56.49 35.14
CA ASP A 231 -20.59 -57.23 35.13
C ASP A 231 -20.44 -58.50 35.97
N ARG A 232 -21.42 -58.74 36.85
CA ARG A 232 -21.47 -59.85 37.81
C ARG A 232 -20.34 -59.88 38.87
N LYS A 233 -19.54 -58.82 39.02
CA LYS A 233 -18.58 -58.70 40.13
C LYS A 233 -19.20 -57.92 41.28
N VAL A 234 -19.55 -58.61 42.36
CA VAL A 234 -20.11 -58.00 43.58
C VAL A 234 -19.12 -58.20 44.72
N LEU A 235 -18.65 -57.09 45.30
CA LEU A 235 -17.87 -57.14 46.53
C LEU A 235 -18.83 -57.32 47.71
N LYS A 236 -18.69 -58.42 48.45
CA LYS A 236 -19.48 -58.72 49.63
C LYS A 236 -18.61 -58.53 50.87
N PHE A 237 -19.07 -57.68 51.78
CA PHE A 237 -18.45 -57.46 53.07
C PHE A 237 -19.38 -57.90 54.19
N HIS A 238 -18.79 -58.44 55.26
CA HIS A 238 -19.49 -58.68 56.51
C HIS A 238 -19.24 -57.49 57.43
N GLY A 239 -20.30 -56.77 57.77
CA GLY A 239 -20.28 -55.69 58.75
C GLY A 239 -21.20 -56.03 59.91
N TYR A 240 -20.89 -55.49 61.09
CA TYR A 240 -21.82 -55.45 62.21
C TYR A 240 -22.06 -53.98 62.55
N TRP A 241 -23.30 -53.64 62.87
CA TRP A 241 -23.69 -52.31 63.30
C TRP A 241 -23.68 -52.27 64.83
N ASP A 242 -23.00 -51.28 65.40
CA ASP A 242 -22.79 -51.16 66.84
C ASP A 242 -23.55 -49.95 67.41
N ASP A 243 -24.73 -50.20 67.96
CA ASP A 243 -25.65 -49.17 68.47
C ASP A 243 -25.47 -48.88 69.97
N ARG A 244 -24.23 -48.91 70.46
CA ARG A 244 -23.91 -48.69 71.88
C ARG A 244 -24.16 -47.25 72.41
N SER A 245 -24.88 -46.39 71.69
CA SER A 245 -25.23 -45.02 72.12
C SER A 245 -26.72 -44.73 72.32
N ILE A 246 -27.65 -45.66 72.04
CA ILE A 246 -29.09 -45.48 72.28
C ILE A 246 -29.53 -46.47 73.36
N GLY A 247 -29.25 -46.14 74.62
CA GLY A 247 -29.53 -47.03 75.74
C GLY A 247 -28.96 -46.57 77.06
N LYS A 248 -29.26 -45.32 77.45
CA LYS A 248 -29.31 -44.95 78.86
C LYS A 248 -30.76 -44.56 79.16
N CYS A 249 -31.56 -45.54 79.56
CA CYS A 249 -32.74 -45.31 80.38
C CYS A 249 -32.30 -44.89 81.78
#